data_AF-A0A7C3KTE1-F1
#
_entry.id   AF-A0A7C3KTE1-F1
#
_cell.length_a   1.000
_cell.length_b   1.000
_cell.length_c   1.000
_cell.angle_alpha   90.00
_cell.angle_beta   90.00
_cell.angle_gamma   90.00
#
_symmetry.space_group_name_H-M   'P 1'
#
loop_
_entity.id
_entity.type
_entity.pdbx_description
1 polymer ?
#
loop_
_entity_poly.entity_id
_entity_poly.type
_entity_poly.pdbx_seq_one_letter_code
_entity_poly.pdbx_strand_id
1 'polypeptide(L)' 'MKVCVIDPVARLCTGCGRSLQEIGQWTRLTEPERRAIMAALPERMRQAGFKR' A
#
# COMPACT_ATOMS: atom_id res chain seq x y z
N MET A 1 10.02 -12.70 -6.61
CA MET A 1 10.10 -11.39 -5.92
C MET A 1 9.26 -10.38 -6.71
N LYS A 2 8.23 -9.76 -6.11
CA LYS A 2 7.59 -8.59 -6.71
C LYS A 2 8.32 -7.35 -6.23
N VAL A 3 9.08 -6.69 -7.10
CA VAL A 3 9.71 -5.41 -6.80
C VAL A 3 8.59 -4.39 -6.58
N CYS A 4 8.54 -3.79 -5.39
CA CYS A 4 7.59 -2.72 -5.07
C CYS A 4 8.21 -1.38 -5.48
N VAL A 5 7.68 -0.75 -6.52
CA VAL A 5 8.11 0.60 -6.96
C VAL A 5 7.19 1.63 -6.31
N ILE A 6 7.77 2.60 -5.61
CA ILE A 6 7.04 3.71 -4.98
C ILE A 6 6.85 4.84 -5.98
N ASP A 7 5.61 5.27 -6.15
CA ASP A 7 5.30 6.48 -6.89
C ASP A 7 5.66 7.72 -6.04
N PRO A 8 6.46 8.67 -6.56
CA PRO A 8 6.92 9.82 -5.80
C PRO A 8 5.81 10.85 -5.52
N VAL A 9 4.74 10.86 -6.31
CA VAL A 9 3.63 11.83 -6.20
C VAL A 9 2.58 11.31 -5.21
N ALA A 10 2.04 10.12 -5.47
CA ALA A 10 1.06 9.46 -4.63
C ALA A 10 1.67 8.94 -3.32
N ARG A 11 3.01 8.77 -3.25
CA ARG A 11 3.73 8.22 -2.09
C ARG A 11 3.30 6.80 -1.73
N LEU A 12 2.81 6.06 -2.72
CA LEU A 12 2.29 4.69 -2.60
C LEU A 12 3.04 3.74 -3.53
N CYS A 13 3.09 2.46 -3.17
CA CYS A 13 3.56 1.41 -4.05
C CYS A 13 2.59 1.23 -5.22
N THR A 14 3.11 1.38 -6.44
CA THR A 14 2.34 1.20 -7.69
C THR A 14 1.77 -0.21 -7.84
N GLY A 15 2.39 -1.23 -7.23
CA GLY A 15 1.95 -2.62 -7.31
C GLY A 15 0.93 -3.07 -6.25
N CYS A 16 0.93 -2.47 -5.06
CA CYS A 16 0.06 -2.90 -3.95
C CYS A 16 -0.69 -1.78 -3.24
N GLY A 17 -0.45 -0.51 -3.57
CA GLY A 17 -1.14 0.65 -2.98
C GLY A 17 -0.76 0.97 -1.54
N ARG A 18 0.27 0.32 -0.98
CA ARG A 18 0.78 0.58 0.38
C ARG A 18 1.87 1.65 0.38
N SER A 19 1.89 2.47 1.41
CA SER A 19 2.94 3.45 1.67
C SER A 19 4.21 2.81 2.23
N LEU A 20 5.34 3.53 2.16
CA LEU A 20 6.61 3.11 2.75
C LEU A 20 6.52 2.87 4.27
N GLN A 21 5.74 3.69 4.99
CA GLN A 21 5.54 3.52 6.43
C GLN A 21 4.81 2.21 6.73
N GLU A 22 3.73 1.92 6.01
CA GLU A 22 2.97 0.68 6.18
C GLU A 22 3.82 -0.55 5.84
N ILE A 23 4.71 -0.45 4.85
CA ILE A 23 5.64 -1.53 4.49
C ILE A 23 6.68 -1.73 5.61
N GLY A 24 7.33 -0.66 6.07
CA GLY A 24 8.37 -0.71 7.10
C GLY A 24 7.85 -1.14 8.48
N GLN A 25 6.59 -0.85 8.81
CA GLN A 25 5.99 -1.21 10.09
C GLN A 25 5.13 -2.49 10.02
N TRP A 26 5.07 -3.18 8.89
CA TRP A 26 4.11 -4.27 8.70
C TRP A 26 4.17 -5.39 9.74
N THR A 27 5.38 -5.72 10.20
CA THR A 27 5.60 -6.75 11.22
C THR A 27 5.18 -6.31 12.62
N ARG A 28 5.06 -5.00 12.85
CA ARG A 28 4.68 -4.39 14.13
C ARG A 28 3.17 -4.10 14.22
N LEU A 29 2.49 -4.05 13.09
CA LEU A 29 1.05 -3.82 13.04
C LEU A 29 0.28 -5.03 13.55
N THR A 30 -0.75 -4.77 14.35
CA THR A 30 -1.70 -5.76 14.81
C THR A 30 -2.54 -6.28 13.64
N GLU A 31 -3.19 -7.43 13.83
CA GLU A 31 -4.09 -7.98 12.81
C GLU A 31 -5.23 -7.02 12.39
N PRO A 32 -5.96 -6.34 13.30
CA PRO A 32 -7.00 -5.40 12.88
C PRO A 32 -6.44 -4.22 12.09
N GLU A 33 -5.27 -3.68 12.44
CA GLU A 33 -4.62 -2.61 11.67
C GLU A 33 -4.24 -3.08 10.26
N ARG A 34 -3.68 -4.30 10.14
CA ARG A 34 -3.37 -4.90 8.85
C ARG A 34 -4.62 -5.09 7.99
N ARG A 35 -5.73 -5.52 8.59
CA ARG A 35 -7.03 -5.65 7.90
C ARG A 35 -7.56 -4.31 7.43
N ALA A 36 -7.51 -3.28 8.27
CA ALA A 36 -7.93 -1.92 7.89
C ALA A 36 -7.11 -1.39 6.70
N ILE A 37 -5.80 -1.57 6.73
CA ILE A 37 -4.91 -1.19 5.61
C ILE A 37 -5.30 -1.95 4.34
N MET A 38 -5.42 -3.28 4.41
CA MET A 38 -5.76 -4.11 3.24
C MET A 38 -7.12 -3.73 2.63
N ALA A 39 -8.10 -3.37 3.46
CA ALA A 39 -9.41 -2.93 3.00
C ALA A 39 -9.35 -1.59 2.25
N ALA A 40 -8.40 -0.70 2.58
CA ALA A 40 -8.24 0.59 1.94
C ALA A 40 -7.46 0.54 0.61
N LEU A 41 -6.67 -0.51 0.35
CA LEU A 41 -5.79 -0.59 -0.83
C LEU A 41 -6.51 -0.50 -2.18
N PRO A 42 -7.65 -1.18 -2.41
CA PRO A 42 -8.35 -1.11 -3.70
C PRO A 42 -8.79 0.31 -4.04
N GLU A 43 -9.32 1.04 -3.06
CA GLU A 43 -9.74 2.43 -3.24
C GLU A 43 -8.54 3.35 -3.50
N ARG A 44 -7.45 3.20 -2.74
CA ARG A 44 -6.22 3.98 -2.97
C ARG A 44 -5.64 3.75 -4.36
N MET A 45 -5.65 2.51 -4.85
CA MET A 45 -5.21 2.20 -6.22
C MET A 45 -6.11 2.86 -7.27
N ARG A 46 -7.44 2.87 -7.05
CA ARG A 46 -8.40 3.53 -7.93
C ARG A 46 -8.18 5.04 -7.97
N GLN A 47 -8.01 5.67 -6.81
CA GLN A 47 -7.75 7.10 -6.68
C GLN A 47 -6.42 7.52 -7.29
N ALA A 48 -5.37 6.71 -7.12
CA ALA A 48 -4.06 6.96 -7.72
C ALA A 48 -3.99 6.61 -9.22
N GLY A 49 -5.04 6.03 -9.80
CA GLY A 49 -5.08 5.63 -11.20
C GLY A 49 -4.13 4.47 -11.53
N PHE A 50 -3.70 3.70 -10.53
CA PHE A 50 -2.80 2.57 -10.74
C PHE A 50 -3.55 1.40 -11.35
N LYS A 51 -3.16 0.99 -12.55
CA LYS A 51 -3.67 -0.22 -13.21
C LYS A 51 -2.85 -1.41 -12.73
N ARG A 52 -3.56 -2.43 -12.23
CA ARG A 52 -2.99 -3.69 -11.75
C ARG A 52 -2.45 -4.53 -12.90
#